data_AF-A0A6V8N8R0-F1
#
_entry.id   AF-A0A6V8N8R0-F1
#
_cell.length_a   1.000
_cell.length_b   1.000
_cell.length_c   1.000
_cell.angle_alpha   90.00
_cell.angle_beta   90.00
_cell.angle_gamma   90.00
#
_symmetry.space_group_name_H-M   'P 1'
#
loop_
_entity.id
_entity.type
_entity.pdbx_description
1 polymer ?
#
loop_
_entity_poly.entity_id
_entity_poly.type
_entity_poly.pdbx_seq_one_letter_code
_entity_poly.pdbx_strand_id
1 'polypeptide(L)'
;MRFLILMVLLAANLLSGCGTGSGAGGVMDATVPPRNLTVQLATQAANPATVYYSAELTLRLPAGVTVQAAADTGVIAADVFVAADPTALAGARFVAASTSKPATVKVIVANPTGMVVGPLATLTCSTASTTLPGASSFSLEEFVVKDASGIPLDTVTPKLAVQPL
;
A
#
# COMPACT_ATOMS: atom_id res chain seq x y z
N MET A 1 22.42 -17.05 68.12
CA MET A 1 21.61 -17.06 66.88
C MET A 1 20.39 -17.92 67.18
N ARG A 2 19.27 -17.32 67.58
CA ARG A 2 18.18 -16.95 66.67
C ARG A 2 17.77 -18.16 65.82
N PHE A 3 16.80 -18.94 66.30
CA PHE A 3 15.71 -19.58 65.53
C PHE A 3 14.87 -20.44 66.48
N LEU A 4 14.44 -19.78 67.58
CA LEU A 4 13.22 -20.12 68.30
C LEU A 4 12.09 -19.55 67.44
N ILE A 5 10.93 -20.21 67.40
CA ILE A 5 9.66 -19.69 66.83
C ILE A 5 9.53 -19.81 65.30
N LEU A 6 9.20 -21.01 64.79
CA LEU A 6 8.48 -21.14 63.50
C LEU A 6 7.78 -22.50 63.33
N MET A 7 7.41 -23.14 64.44
CA MET A 7 6.72 -24.43 64.47
C MET A 7 5.37 -24.35 65.22
N VAL A 8 4.68 -23.19 65.15
CA VAL A 8 3.42 -22.91 65.87
C VAL A 8 2.32 -22.27 65.00
N LEU A 9 2.51 -22.09 63.68
CA LEU A 9 1.44 -21.53 62.81
C LEU A 9 1.09 -22.47 61.64
N LEU A 10 1.02 -23.75 61.96
CA LEU A 10 0.36 -24.80 61.19
C LEU A 10 -1.12 -24.90 61.63
N ALA A 11 -1.91 -23.84 61.45
CA ALA A 11 -3.38 -23.86 61.53
C ALA A 11 -3.93 -22.50 61.13
N ALA A 12 -5.03 -22.51 60.36
CA ALA A 12 -5.80 -21.36 59.88
C ALA A 12 -5.28 -20.68 58.60
N ASN A 13 -5.67 -21.22 57.44
CA ASN A 13 -6.79 -20.67 56.67
C ASN A 13 -6.90 -21.40 55.31
N LEU A 14 -7.67 -22.48 55.34
CA LEU A 14 -8.45 -22.94 54.20
C LEU A 14 -9.46 -21.82 53.85
N LEU A 15 -9.21 -21.05 52.81
CA LEU A 15 -10.27 -20.32 52.11
C LEU A 15 -10.52 -20.95 50.73
N SER A 16 -11.62 -21.67 50.69
CA SER A 16 -12.49 -21.99 49.57
C SER A 16 -12.45 -20.94 48.45
N GLY A 17 -11.78 -21.28 47.33
CA GLY A 17 -11.93 -20.62 46.05
C GLY A 17 -12.90 -21.40 45.17
N CYS A 18 -14.20 -21.29 45.42
CA CYS A 18 -15.25 -21.67 44.49
C CYS A 18 -15.67 -20.39 43.75
N GLY A 19 -15.18 -20.21 42.54
CA GLY A 19 -15.56 -19.15 41.61
C GLY A 19 -15.72 -19.75 40.23
N THR A 20 -16.90 -20.32 39.99
CA THR A 20 -17.39 -20.74 38.68
C THR A 20 -17.47 -19.53 37.75
N GLY A 21 -17.07 -19.75 36.50
CA GLY A 21 -16.80 -18.70 35.54
C GLY A 21 -18.01 -18.06 34.90
N SER A 22 -17.69 -17.04 34.11
CA SER A 22 -18.36 -16.74 32.84
C SER A 22 -17.37 -15.86 32.07
N GLY A 23 -16.98 -16.38 30.91
CA GLY A 23 -15.81 -15.96 30.16
C GLY A 23 -15.76 -14.47 29.89
N ALA A 24 -14.54 -13.94 29.98
CA ALA A 24 -14.09 -12.87 29.13
C ALA A 24 -14.26 -13.33 27.67
N GLY A 25 -15.46 -13.18 27.14
CA GLY A 25 -15.71 -13.20 25.71
C GLY A 25 -14.92 -12.04 25.16
N GLY A 26 -13.74 -12.35 24.66
CA GLY A 26 -12.83 -11.40 24.05
C GLY A 26 -13.61 -10.51 23.10
N VAL A 27 -13.24 -9.23 23.10
CA VAL A 27 -13.49 -8.37 21.95
C VAL A 27 -13.07 -9.21 20.75
N MET A 28 -14.04 -9.64 19.93
CA MET A 28 -13.71 -10.14 18.61
C MET A 28 -13.07 -8.93 17.92
N ASP A 29 -11.75 -8.85 17.99
CA ASP A 29 -11.00 -8.21 16.94
C ASP A 29 -11.28 -9.09 15.72
N ALA A 30 -12.43 -8.83 15.09
CA ALA A 30 -12.70 -9.29 13.75
C ALA A 30 -11.77 -8.48 12.86
N THR A 31 -10.48 -8.80 12.93
CA THR A 31 -9.46 -8.23 12.07
C THR A 31 -9.85 -8.70 10.68
N VAL A 32 -10.54 -7.81 9.95
CA VAL A 32 -10.97 -8.08 8.58
C VAL A 32 -9.71 -8.43 7.81
N PRO A 33 -9.64 -9.62 7.19
CA PRO A 33 -8.43 -10.03 6.50
C PRO A 33 -8.12 -9.01 5.39
N PRO A 34 -6.85 -8.61 5.23
CA PRO A 34 -6.47 -7.69 4.18
C PRO A 34 -6.93 -8.21 2.82
N ARG A 35 -7.58 -7.34 2.04
CA ARG A 35 -7.97 -7.60 0.66
C ARG A 35 -6.99 -6.92 -0.27
N ASN A 36 -6.64 -7.59 -1.36
CA ASN A 36 -5.79 -7.01 -2.39
C ASN A 36 -6.63 -6.41 -3.52
N LEU A 37 -6.07 -5.38 -4.15
CA LEU A 37 -6.61 -4.75 -5.35
C LEU A 37 -5.44 -4.34 -6.24
N THR A 38 -5.67 -4.33 -7.54
CA THR A 38 -4.71 -3.81 -8.51
C THR A 38 -5.14 -2.45 -9.01
N VAL A 39 -4.21 -1.50 -8.99
CA VAL A 39 -4.32 -0.21 -9.68
C VAL A 39 -3.56 -0.32 -11.00
N GLN A 40 -4.27 -0.23 -12.11
CA GLN A 40 -3.68 -0.15 -13.44
C GLN A 40 -3.45 1.31 -13.79
N LEU A 41 -2.20 1.64 -14.11
CA LEU A 41 -1.75 2.93 -14.58
C LEU A 41 -1.57 2.83 -16.09
N ALA A 42 -2.17 3.77 -16.82
CA ALA A 42 -2.06 3.86 -18.27
C ALA A 42 -1.91 5.31 -18.69
N THR A 43 -1.46 5.51 -19.92
CA THR A 43 -1.42 6.80 -20.60
C THR A 43 -2.47 6.80 -21.73
N GLN A 44 -2.97 7.98 -22.08
CA GLN A 44 -3.89 8.18 -23.20
C GLN A 44 -3.57 9.50 -23.92
N ALA A 45 -3.79 9.54 -25.22
CA ALA A 45 -3.60 10.72 -26.06
C ALA A 45 -4.56 10.65 -27.25
N ALA A 46 -4.72 11.76 -27.98
CA ALA A 46 -5.54 11.79 -29.19
C ALA A 46 -5.02 10.83 -30.27
N ASN A 47 -3.69 10.71 -30.40
CA ASN A 47 -3.04 9.73 -31.25
C ASN A 47 -2.52 8.56 -30.39
N PRO A 48 -3.06 7.33 -30.53
CA PRO A 48 -2.57 6.18 -29.77
C PRO A 48 -1.15 5.76 -30.18
N ALA A 49 -0.63 6.21 -31.32
CA ALA A 49 0.74 5.93 -31.76
C ALA A 49 1.77 6.95 -31.23
N THR A 50 1.36 7.91 -30.39
CA THR A 50 2.30 8.83 -29.75
C THR A 50 3.31 8.06 -28.90
N VAL A 51 4.59 8.37 -29.09
CA VAL A 51 5.72 7.76 -28.36
C VAL A 51 6.25 8.74 -27.33
N TYR A 52 6.52 8.25 -26.12
CA TYR A 52 7.19 8.97 -25.03
C TYR A 52 8.29 8.08 -24.42
N TYR A 53 9.23 8.67 -23.71
CA TYR A 53 10.44 7.97 -23.24
C TYR A 53 10.51 7.86 -21.72
N SER A 54 9.80 8.73 -21.00
CA SER A 54 9.59 8.55 -19.57
C SER A 54 8.20 9.03 -19.13
N ALA A 55 7.73 8.46 -18.04
CA ALA A 55 6.53 8.85 -17.32
C ALA A 55 6.85 8.91 -15.82
N GLU A 56 6.49 10.02 -15.19
CA GLU A 56 6.60 10.26 -13.76
C GLU A 56 5.21 10.60 -13.23
N LEU A 57 4.78 9.94 -12.17
CA LEU A 57 3.49 10.25 -11.53
C LEU A 57 3.53 10.08 -10.02
N THR A 58 2.66 10.83 -9.35
CA THR A 58 2.38 10.71 -7.92
C THR A 58 0.93 10.29 -7.73
N LEU A 59 0.72 9.05 -7.34
CA LEU A 59 -0.59 8.47 -7.03
C LEU A 59 -0.91 8.69 -5.54
N ARG A 60 -2.00 9.39 -5.26
CA ARG A 60 -2.56 9.49 -3.91
C ARG A 60 -3.48 8.30 -3.64
N LEU A 61 -3.21 7.62 -2.53
CA LEU A 61 -4.02 6.50 -2.08
C LEU A 61 -5.14 6.99 -1.14
N PRO A 62 -6.35 6.40 -1.20
CA PRO A 62 -7.38 6.67 -0.21
C PRO A 62 -6.99 6.13 1.17
N ALA A 63 -7.64 6.65 2.21
CA ALA A 63 -7.42 6.18 3.58
C ALA A 63 -7.68 4.67 3.68
N GLY A 64 -6.83 3.97 4.43
CA GLY A 64 -6.93 2.52 4.62
C GLY A 64 -6.44 1.66 3.44
N VAL A 65 -5.89 2.27 2.39
CA VAL A 65 -5.12 1.56 1.35
C VAL A 65 -3.64 1.72 1.60
N THR A 66 -2.91 0.60 1.50
CA THR A 66 -1.47 0.53 1.67
C THR A 66 -0.83 -0.23 0.50
N VAL A 67 0.49 -0.12 0.40
CA VAL A 67 1.31 -0.87 -0.55
C VAL A 67 2.43 -1.52 0.23
N GLN A 68 2.77 -2.77 -0.10
CA GLN A 68 3.92 -3.43 0.49
C GLN A 68 5.21 -2.77 -0.03
N ALA A 69 5.98 -2.20 0.89
CA ALA A 69 7.23 -1.50 0.59
C ALA A 69 8.26 -1.75 1.70
N ALA A 70 9.54 -1.60 1.38
CA ALA A 70 10.62 -1.67 2.35
C ALA A 70 10.47 -0.56 3.40
N ALA A 71 10.53 -0.91 4.69
CA ALA A 71 10.18 0.00 5.79
C ALA A 71 11.13 1.20 5.93
N ASP A 72 12.39 1.04 5.54
CA ASP A 72 13.47 2.03 5.64
C ASP A 72 13.51 2.99 4.45
N THR A 73 13.33 2.47 3.24
CA THR A 73 13.47 3.23 2.00
C THR A 73 12.14 3.63 1.37
N GLY A 74 11.07 2.90 1.68
CA GLY A 74 9.78 2.98 0.99
C GLY A 74 9.80 2.39 -0.42
N VAL A 75 10.87 1.71 -0.83
CA VAL A 75 10.96 1.09 -2.16
C VAL A 75 9.94 -0.04 -2.27
N ILE A 76 9.17 -0.03 -3.35
CA ILE A 76 8.18 -1.07 -3.67
C ILE A 76 8.88 -2.17 -4.46
N ALA A 77 8.63 -3.42 -4.10
CA ALA A 77 9.21 -4.59 -4.76
C ALA A 77 8.63 -4.79 -6.17
N ALA A 78 9.40 -5.44 -7.05
CA ALA A 78 9.05 -5.62 -8.46
C ALA A 78 7.84 -6.54 -8.72
N ASP A 79 7.44 -7.35 -7.76
CA ASP A 79 6.22 -8.16 -7.79
C ASP A 79 4.97 -7.37 -7.37
N VAL A 80 5.17 -6.30 -6.60
CA VAL A 80 4.10 -5.39 -6.16
C VAL A 80 3.87 -4.28 -7.20
N PHE A 81 4.94 -3.79 -7.83
CA PHE A 81 4.87 -2.82 -8.92
C PHE A 81 5.48 -3.41 -10.20
N VAL A 82 4.64 -3.65 -11.19
CA VAL A 82 5.01 -4.34 -12.44
C VAL A 82 4.82 -3.40 -13.61
N ALA A 83 5.90 -3.10 -14.34
CA ALA A 83 5.80 -2.35 -15.59
C ALA A 83 5.05 -3.16 -16.66
N ALA A 84 4.26 -2.48 -17.50
CA ALA A 84 3.59 -3.14 -18.62
C ALA A 84 4.58 -3.63 -19.68
N ASP A 85 5.66 -2.87 -19.89
CA ASP A 85 6.78 -3.25 -20.74
C ASP A 85 7.93 -3.79 -19.85
N PRO A 86 8.30 -5.07 -19.97
CA PRO A 86 9.37 -5.67 -19.15
C PRO A 86 10.77 -5.14 -19.50
N THR A 87 10.93 -4.42 -20.61
CA THR A 87 12.20 -3.80 -21.02
C THR A 87 12.39 -2.40 -20.46
N ALA A 88 11.33 -1.81 -19.89
CA ALA A 88 11.39 -0.48 -19.29
C ALA A 88 12.12 -0.51 -17.93
N LEU A 89 12.89 0.54 -17.66
CA LEU A 89 13.41 0.84 -16.34
C LEU A 89 12.27 1.45 -15.51
N ALA A 90 11.79 0.70 -14.53
CA ALA A 90 10.63 1.10 -13.74
C ALA A 90 10.94 1.01 -12.24
N GLY A 91 10.44 1.97 -11.48
CA GLY A 91 10.58 2.02 -10.04
C GLY A 91 9.41 2.74 -9.38
N ALA A 92 9.08 2.30 -8.18
CA ALA A 92 8.04 2.93 -7.38
C ALA A 92 8.47 3.05 -5.91
N ARG A 93 8.01 4.12 -5.26
CA ARG A 93 8.29 4.42 -3.87
C ARG A 93 7.01 4.80 -3.14
N PHE A 94 6.70 4.08 -2.07
CA PHE A 94 5.62 4.39 -1.15
C PHE A 94 6.05 5.43 -0.13
N VAL A 95 5.19 6.41 0.10
CA VAL A 95 5.30 7.38 1.18
C VAL A 95 4.07 7.22 2.06
N ALA A 96 4.30 6.78 3.30
CA ALA A 96 3.22 6.57 4.26
C ALA A 96 2.48 7.89 4.56
N ALA A 97 1.21 7.77 4.91
CA ALA A 97 0.41 8.92 5.35
C ALA A 97 1.02 9.55 6.61
N SER A 98 0.83 10.85 6.76
CA SER A 98 1.11 11.60 7.98
C SER A 98 -0.16 12.29 8.48
N THR A 99 -0.08 13.00 9.60
CA THR A 99 -1.20 13.81 10.12
C THR A 99 -1.68 14.89 9.16
N SER A 100 -0.83 15.33 8.23
CA SER A 100 -1.12 16.43 7.30
C SER A 100 -1.14 16.00 5.83
N LYS A 101 -0.74 14.77 5.50
CA LYS A 101 -0.65 14.30 4.11
C LYS A 101 -1.19 12.87 3.95
N PRO A 102 -1.94 12.62 2.87
CA PRO A 102 -2.36 11.26 2.49
C PRO A 102 -1.14 10.39 2.14
N ALA A 103 -1.34 9.07 2.14
CA ALA A 103 -0.34 8.15 1.60
C ALA A 103 -0.22 8.35 0.08
N THR A 104 1.00 8.27 -0.44
CA THR A 104 1.27 8.44 -1.87
C THR A 104 2.23 7.37 -2.40
N VAL A 105 2.16 7.12 -3.69
CA VAL A 105 3.10 6.28 -4.43
C VAL A 105 3.69 7.11 -5.56
N LYS A 106 5.00 7.30 -5.53
CA LYS A 106 5.74 7.92 -6.62
C LYS A 106 6.19 6.83 -7.57
N VAL A 107 5.89 7.00 -8.85
CA VAL A 107 6.20 6.04 -9.91
C VAL A 107 7.04 6.74 -10.96
N ILE A 108 8.06 6.04 -11.43
CA ILE A 108 8.88 6.44 -12.57
C ILE A 108 9.00 5.23 -13.48
N VAL A 109 8.71 5.43 -14.77
CA VAL A 109 8.93 4.44 -15.82
C VAL A 109 9.65 5.12 -16.96
N ALA A 110 10.75 4.55 -17.44
CA ALA A 110 11.51 5.06 -18.56
C ALA A 110 11.92 3.92 -19.50
N ASN A 111 11.84 4.15 -20.81
CA ASN A 111 12.34 3.20 -21.80
C ASN A 111 13.15 3.94 -22.87
N PRO A 112 14.45 3.65 -23.05
CA PRO A 112 15.27 4.29 -24.08
C PRO A 112 14.83 3.94 -25.51
N THR A 113 14.06 2.88 -25.73
CA THR A 113 13.51 2.53 -27.05
C THR A 113 12.17 3.21 -27.33
N GLY A 114 11.61 3.93 -26.35
CA GLY A 114 10.30 4.56 -26.43
C GLY A 114 9.16 3.64 -25.96
N MET A 115 8.11 4.25 -25.43
CA MET A 115 6.84 3.62 -25.03
C MET A 115 5.72 4.26 -25.84
N VAL A 116 4.80 3.44 -26.34
CA VAL A 116 3.58 3.92 -26.99
C VAL A 116 2.50 4.17 -25.93
N VAL A 117 1.66 5.18 -26.15
CA VAL A 117 0.48 5.44 -25.31
C VAL A 117 -0.34 4.17 -25.07
N GLY A 118 -0.62 3.87 -23.81
CA GLY A 118 -1.28 2.62 -23.42
C GLY A 118 -1.01 2.21 -21.98
N PRO A 119 -1.06 0.90 -21.65
CA PRO A 119 -0.70 0.39 -20.34
C PRO A 119 0.72 0.82 -19.95
N LEU A 120 0.87 1.34 -18.73
CA LEU A 120 2.16 1.82 -18.21
C LEU A 120 2.70 0.87 -17.14
N ALA A 121 1.90 0.59 -16.11
CA ALA A 121 2.27 -0.28 -15.00
C ALA A 121 1.04 -0.76 -14.23
N THR A 122 1.22 -1.80 -13.43
CA THR A 122 0.24 -2.29 -12.45
C THR A 122 0.86 -2.20 -11.06
N LEU A 123 0.06 -1.74 -10.10
CA LEU A 123 0.43 -1.66 -8.70
C LEU A 123 -0.55 -2.49 -7.87
N THR A 124 -0.02 -3.45 -7.11
CA THR A 124 -0.80 -4.22 -6.13
C THR A 124 -0.85 -3.47 -4.80
N CYS A 125 -2.06 -3.22 -4.33
CA CYS A 125 -2.34 -2.56 -3.06
C CYS A 125 -3.11 -3.50 -2.13
N SER A 126 -3.08 -3.22 -0.84
CA SER A 126 -3.88 -3.92 0.16
C SER A 126 -4.78 -2.95 0.91
N THR A 127 -5.92 -3.43 1.39
CA THR A 127 -6.82 -2.68 2.27
C THR A 127 -7.41 -3.57 3.35
N ALA A 128 -7.51 -3.05 4.57
CA ALA A 128 -8.22 -3.72 5.67
C ALA A 128 -9.73 -3.40 5.68
N SER A 129 -10.21 -2.63 4.69
CA SER A 129 -11.63 -2.26 4.59
C SER A 129 -12.47 -3.43 4.09
N THR A 130 -13.71 -3.54 4.61
CA THR A 130 -14.72 -4.48 4.11
C THR A 130 -15.24 -4.09 2.72
N THR A 131 -15.11 -2.81 2.34
CA THR A 131 -15.48 -2.29 1.04
C THR A 131 -14.24 -1.92 0.23
N LEU A 132 -14.13 -2.46 -0.99
CA LEU A 132 -13.04 -2.10 -1.88
C LEU A 132 -13.23 -0.67 -2.39
N PRO A 133 -12.17 0.16 -2.37
CA PRO A 133 -12.23 1.50 -2.94
C PRO A 133 -12.37 1.43 -4.46
N GLY A 134 -13.22 2.30 -5.00
CA GLY A 134 -13.35 2.49 -6.44
C GLY A 134 -12.22 3.35 -7.01
N ALA A 135 -12.08 3.38 -8.33
CA ALA A 135 -11.08 4.21 -9.01
C ALA A 135 -11.17 5.71 -8.65
N SER A 136 -12.37 6.22 -8.41
CA SER A 136 -12.60 7.62 -8.01
C SER A 136 -12.09 7.97 -6.61
N SER A 137 -11.73 6.98 -5.79
CA SER A 137 -11.12 7.18 -4.47
C SER A 137 -9.60 7.43 -4.57
N PHE A 138 -9.00 7.18 -5.73
CA PHE A 138 -7.61 7.46 -6.03
C PHE A 138 -7.52 8.77 -6.82
N SER A 139 -6.42 9.50 -6.65
CA SER A 139 -6.17 10.70 -7.45
C SER A 139 -4.69 10.79 -7.85
N LEU A 140 -4.42 11.44 -8.97
CA LEU A 140 -3.06 11.75 -9.40
C LEU A 140 -2.75 13.21 -9.02
N GLU A 141 -1.66 13.42 -8.29
CA GLU A 141 -1.22 14.76 -7.86
C GLU A 141 -0.25 15.37 -8.88
N GLU A 142 0.62 14.54 -9.44
CA GLU A 142 1.62 14.93 -10.44
C GLU A 142 1.59 13.90 -11.55
N PHE A 143 1.69 14.36 -12.79
CA PHE A 143 1.87 13.52 -13.96
C PHE A 143 2.66 14.29 -15.01
N VAL A 144 3.79 13.72 -15.42
CA VAL A 144 4.63 14.26 -16.49
C VAL A 144 5.09 13.09 -17.35
N VAL A 145 4.87 13.19 -18.65
CA VAL A 145 5.56 12.34 -19.63
C VAL A 145 6.50 13.18 -20.45
N LYS A 146 7.62 12.59 -20.87
CA LYS A 146 8.67 13.30 -21.61
C LYS A 146 9.02 12.59 -22.91
N ASP A 147 9.37 13.35 -23.93
CA ASP A 147 9.90 12.84 -25.19
C ASP A 147 11.38 12.41 -25.06
N ALA A 148 12.01 12.02 -26.17
CA ALA A 148 13.41 11.60 -26.21
C ALA A 148 14.40 12.69 -25.77
N SER A 149 14.01 13.95 -25.86
CA SER A 149 14.81 15.11 -25.47
C SER A 149 14.54 15.54 -24.03
N GLY A 150 13.67 14.85 -23.31
CA GLY A 150 13.27 15.19 -21.95
C GLY A 150 12.21 16.31 -21.88
N ILE A 151 11.61 16.69 -23.02
CA ILE A 151 10.60 17.75 -23.07
C ILE A 151 9.22 17.18 -22.69
N PRO A 152 8.47 17.83 -21.79
CA PRO A 152 7.12 17.40 -21.42
C PRO A 152 6.17 17.31 -22.62
N LEU A 153 5.33 16.28 -22.65
CA LEU A 153 4.29 16.06 -23.66
C LEU A 153 2.89 16.28 -23.07
N ASP A 154 2.40 17.52 -23.10
CA ASP A 154 1.10 17.90 -22.51
C ASP A 154 -0.13 17.27 -23.20
N THR A 155 0.07 16.67 -24.38
CA THR A 155 -1.00 16.00 -25.14
C THR A 155 -1.29 14.58 -24.65
N VAL A 156 -0.42 14.04 -23.80
CA VAL A 156 -0.59 12.73 -23.17
C VAL A 156 -1.11 12.97 -21.75
N THR A 157 -2.14 12.23 -21.36
CA THR A 157 -2.78 12.32 -20.05
C THR A 157 -2.79 10.95 -19.38
N PRO A 158 -2.90 10.88 -18.04
CA PRO A 158 -2.97 9.60 -17.36
C PRO A 158 -4.39 9.02 -17.39
N LYS A 159 -4.46 7.71 -17.28
CA LYS A 159 -5.69 6.93 -17.08
C LYS A 159 -5.46 5.93 -15.96
N LEU A 160 -6.44 5.80 -15.08
CA LEU A 160 -6.40 4.91 -13.92
C LEU A 160 -7.60 3.97 -13.93
N ALA A 161 -7.35 2.70 -13.62
CA ALA A 161 -8.40 1.71 -13.36
C ALA A 161 -8.06 0.94 -12.09
N VAL A 162 -9.10 0.48 -11.37
CA VAL A 162 -8.95 -0.30 -10.14
C VAL A 162 -9.76 -1.58 -10.27
N GLN A 163 -9.16 -2.70 -9.91
CA GLN A 163 -9.78 -4.02 -9.99
C GLN A 163 -9.53 -4.79 -8.68
N PRO A 164 -10.52 -5.56 -8.20
CA PRO A 164 -10.27 -6.56 -7.16
C PRO A 164 -9.27 -7.62 -7.65
N LEU A 165 -8.42 -8.10 -6.75
CA LEU A 165 -7.57 -9.27 -6.97
C LEU A 165 -8.31 -10.56 -6.59
#